data_AF-A0A9D5H0S7-F1
#
_entry.id   AF-A0A9D5H0S7-F1
#
_cell.length_a   1.000
_cell.length_b   1.000
_cell.length_c   1.000
_cell.angle_alpha   90.00
_cell.angle_beta   90.00
_cell.angle_gamma   90.00
#
_symmetry.space_group_name_H-M   'P 1'
#
loop_
_entity.id
_entity.type
_entity.pdbx_description
1 polymer ?
#
loop_
_entity_poly.entity_id
_entity_poly.type
_entity_poly.pdbx_seq_one_letter_code
_entity_poly.pdbx_strand_id
1 'polypeptide(L)'
;MWQFKSIEEAVIEGVKSIATNCIKSGTVRKLIYTGTVLSSSPLKDDGSDYKNFIDETCWTPLHLPLTALHKEYVGSKTLAEKELSMSYGNGGIEVVSLAVGLVGGDALLSYIPVSVASLIAQVKDDEAIHESLKFVEDICGKIPLVHVDDVCEAHIFCAENPSIKGRFLLANSYASSAEISNYYLQNYPEFNLKEKYLEGPRREIKWASAKLIDEGFVYKHDLKMILDDSIKCARRIGDLNVTDIVFFKLKEFIGIRWVLILVKEWEQVHVTVLTKGFCSDVFVNTNLINFYANQGGVEQTRHVLMI
;
A
#
# COMPACT_ATOMS: atom_id res chain seq x y z
N MET A 1 4.21 -14.49 26.05
CA MET A 1 3.39 -15.54 25.41
C MET A 1 2.51 -14.83 24.40
N TRP A 2 2.72 -15.06 23.11
CA TRP A 2 1.99 -14.36 22.05
C TRP A 2 0.50 -14.72 22.13
N GLN A 3 -0.38 -13.72 22.02
CA GLN A 3 -1.84 -13.91 22.10
C GLN A 3 -2.41 -14.58 20.84
N PHE A 4 -1.67 -14.56 19.72
CA PHE A 4 -2.08 -15.11 18.43
C PHE A 4 -1.07 -16.13 17.92
N LYS A 5 -1.54 -17.12 17.15
CA LYS A 5 -0.75 -18.25 16.61
C LYS A 5 -0.06 -17.90 15.29
N SER A 6 -0.53 -16.89 14.57
CA SER A 6 0.09 -16.39 13.34
C SER A 6 -0.19 -14.90 13.10
N ILE A 7 0.52 -14.31 12.14
CA ILE A 7 0.28 -12.92 11.71
C ILE A 7 -1.10 -12.80 11.05
N GLU A 8 -1.52 -13.79 10.26
CA GLU A 8 -2.84 -13.77 9.64
C GLU A 8 -3.95 -13.74 10.69
N GLU A 9 -3.86 -14.57 11.73
CA GLU A 9 -4.82 -14.58 12.84
C GLU A 9 -4.85 -13.21 13.55
N ALA A 10 -3.69 -12.64 13.85
CA ALA A 10 -3.60 -11.33 14.51
C ALA A 10 -4.24 -10.20 13.68
N VAL A 11 -4.00 -10.19 12.35
CA VAL A 11 -4.55 -9.16 11.46
C VAL A 11 -6.08 -9.34 11.31
N ILE A 12 -6.56 -10.57 11.16
CA ILE A 12 -7.99 -10.89 11.06
C ILE A 12 -8.74 -10.46 12.34
N GLU A 13 -8.23 -10.85 13.52
CA GLU A 13 -8.85 -10.47 14.79
C GLU A 13 -8.76 -8.95 15.02
N GLY A 14 -7.69 -8.30 14.55
CA GLY A 14 -7.56 -6.85 14.54
C GLY A 14 -8.68 -6.17 13.75
N VAL A 15 -8.92 -6.58 12.49
CA VAL A 15 -9.97 -5.95 11.66
C VAL A 15 -11.38 -6.24 12.20
N LYS A 16 -11.63 -7.44 12.73
CA LYS A 16 -12.90 -7.76 13.41
C LYS A 16 -13.14 -6.89 14.63
N SER A 17 -12.11 -6.69 15.45
CA SER A 17 -12.18 -5.84 16.63
C SER A 17 -12.52 -4.40 16.26
N ILE A 18 -11.85 -3.85 15.24
CA ILE A 18 -12.14 -2.51 14.72
C ILE A 18 -13.58 -2.42 14.24
N ALA A 19 -14.01 -3.33 13.35
CA ALA A 19 -15.38 -3.33 12.81
C ALA A 19 -16.44 -3.45 13.92
N THR A 20 -16.22 -4.34 14.89
CA THR A 20 -17.10 -4.50 16.05
C THR A 20 -17.20 -3.24 16.89
N ASN A 21 -16.08 -2.54 17.11
CA ASN A 21 -16.08 -1.27 17.84
C ASN A 21 -16.77 -0.15 17.06
N CYS A 22 -16.59 -0.09 15.74
CA CYS A 22 -17.31 0.86 14.89
C CYS A 22 -18.84 0.65 14.98
N ILE A 23 -19.31 -0.60 14.93
CA ILE A 23 -20.73 -0.93 15.10
C ILE A 23 -21.22 -0.52 16.50
N LYS A 24 -20.47 -0.87 17.55
CA LYS A 24 -20.83 -0.54 18.94
C LYS A 24 -20.88 0.96 19.21
N SER A 25 -20.11 1.78 18.49
CA SER A 25 -20.13 3.22 18.70
C SER A 25 -21.47 3.85 18.30
N GLY A 26 -22.20 3.25 17.35
CA GLY A 26 -23.44 3.78 16.79
C GLY A 26 -23.29 5.09 15.99
N THR A 27 -22.06 5.62 15.87
CA THR A 27 -21.75 6.89 15.19
C THR A 27 -20.93 6.70 13.92
N VAL A 28 -20.17 5.60 13.82
CA VAL A 28 -19.43 5.28 12.60
C VAL A 28 -20.40 4.77 11.53
N ARG A 29 -20.51 5.51 10.43
CA ARG A 29 -21.39 5.16 9.31
C ARG A 29 -20.75 4.20 8.32
N LYS A 30 -19.43 4.32 8.15
CA LYS A 30 -18.67 3.61 7.13
C LYS A 30 -17.27 3.32 7.63
N LEU A 31 -16.79 2.10 7.39
CA LEU A 31 -15.42 1.67 7.62
C LEU A 31 -14.70 1.58 6.29
N ILE A 32 -13.61 2.34 6.13
CA ILE A 32 -12.75 2.26 4.95
C ILE A 32 -11.55 1.41 5.31
N TYR A 33 -11.38 0.29 4.60
CA TYR A 33 -10.28 -0.62 4.76
C TYR A 33 -9.26 -0.43 3.64
N THR A 34 -8.05 -0.02 4.02
CA THR A 34 -6.90 0.06 3.10
C THR A 34 -6.35 -1.35 2.87
N GLY A 35 -6.78 -1.95 1.76
CA GLY A 35 -6.28 -3.21 1.23
C GLY A 35 -5.01 -3.05 0.41
N THR A 36 -4.70 -4.05 -0.42
CA THR A 36 -3.55 -4.04 -1.33
C THR A 36 -3.95 -4.72 -2.63
N VAL A 37 -3.49 -4.23 -3.78
CA VAL A 37 -3.68 -4.92 -5.07
C VAL A 37 -3.08 -6.33 -5.10
N LEU A 38 -2.16 -6.64 -4.18
CA LEU A 38 -1.64 -8.00 -4.01
C LEU A 38 -2.68 -9.00 -3.49
N SER A 39 -3.87 -8.56 -3.05
CA SER A 39 -5.03 -9.42 -2.79
C SER A 39 -5.89 -9.66 -4.03
N SER A 40 -5.57 -9.01 -5.15
CA SER A 40 -6.39 -8.92 -6.37
C SER A 40 -5.71 -9.55 -7.60
N SER A 41 -4.84 -10.54 -7.39
CA SER A 41 -4.03 -11.11 -8.48
C SER A 41 -4.89 -11.64 -9.64
N PRO A 42 -4.49 -11.39 -10.91
CA PRO A 42 -5.08 -12.02 -12.06
C PRO A 42 -4.54 -13.45 -12.29
N LEU A 43 -3.67 -13.99 -11.42
CA LEU A 43 -3.23 -15.38 -11.51
C LEU A 43 -4.44 -16.32 -11.50
N LYS A 44 -4.37 -17.35 -12.34
CA LYS A 44 -5.31 -18.47 -12.30
C LYS A 44 -5.14 -19.21 -10.97
N ASP A 45 -6.20 -19.90 -10.55
CA ASP A 45 -6.21 -20.59 -9.27
C ASP A 45 -5.08 -21.62 -9.17
N ASP A 46 -4.66 -22.26 -10.26
CA ASP A 46 -3.53 -23.21 -10.26
C ASP A 46 -2.14 -22.55 -10.28
N GLY A 47 -2.07 -21.22 -10.34
CA GLY A 47 -0.83 -20.44 -10.43
C GLY A 47 -0.05 -20.62 -11.73
N SER A 48 -0.62 -21.29 -12.74
CA SER A 48 0.11 -21.65 -13.97
C SER A 48 0.25 -20.51 -14.96
N ASP A 49 -0.70 -19.56 -14.95
CA ASP A 49 -0.83 -18.50 -15.93
C ASP A 49 -1.72 -17.36 -15.39
N TYR A 50 -1.83 -16.26 -16.13
CA TYR A 50 -2.63 -15.10 -15.78
C TYR A 50 -3.96 -15.06 -16.56
N LYS A 51 -4.95 -14.39 -15.99
CA LYS A 51 -6.12 -13.89 -16.70
C LYS A 51 -5.71 -12.71 -17.58
N ASN A 52 -6.53 -12.42 -18.59
CA ASN A 52 -6.29 -11.31 -19.52
C ASN A 52 -6.45 -9.92 -18.88
N PHE A 53 -7.05 -9.84 -17.69
CA PHE A 53 -7.32 -8.60 -17.00
C PHE A 53 -7.27 -8.77 -15.48
N ILE A 54 -7.05 -7.64 -14.79
CA ILE A 54 -7.18 -7.48 -13.35
C ILE A 54 -8.31 -6.48 -13.04
N ASP A 55 -9.21 -6.86 -12.15
CA ASP A 55 -10.36 -6.08 -11.68
C ASP A 55 -10.75 -6.44 -10.22
N GLU A 56 -11.78 -5.81 -9.68
CA GLU A 56 -12.26 -6.02 -8.31
C GLU A 56 -12.79 -7.44 -8.03
N THR A 57 -13.01 -8.28 -9.06
CA THR A 57 -13.47 -9.67 -8.89
C THR A 57 -12.31 -10.65 -8.66
N CYS A 58 -11.08 -10.23 -8.96
CA CYS A 58 -9.88 -11.05 -8.83
C CYS A 58 -9.49 -11.25 -7.36
N TRP A 59 -9.10 -12.46 -6.98
CA TRP A 59 -8.57 -12.75 -5.64
C TRP A 59 -7.28 -13.54 -5.75
N THR A 60 -6.29 -13.16 -4.96
CA THR A 60 -5.00 -13.84 -4.97
C THR A 60 -5.11 -15.25 -4.40
N PRO A 61 -4.66 -16.29 -5.15
CA PRO A 61 -4.59 -17.65 -4.63
C PRO A 61 -3.61 -17.73 -3.45
N LEU A 62 -4.04 -18.26 -2.32
CA LEU A 62 -3.23 -18.28 -1.08
C LEU A 62 -2.20 -19.43 -1.03
N HIS A 63 -2.23 -20.33 -2.00
CA HIS A 63 -1.35 -21.49 -2.09
C HIS A 63 -0.18 -21.28 -3.07
N LEU A 64 0.04 -20.05 -3.53
CA LEU A 64 1.17 -19.70 -4.39
C LEU A 64 2.50 -19.99 -3.68
N PRO A 65 3.53 -20.45 -4.42
CA PRO A 65 4.85 -20.74 -3.88
C PRO A 65 5.63 -19.43 -3.62
N LEU A 66 5.22 -18.69 -2.59
CA LEU A 66 5.84 -17.42 -2.19
C LEU A 66 6.87 -17.62 -1.09
N THR A 67 7.80 -16.67 -0.97
CA THR A 67 8.67 -16.58 0.21
C THR A 67 7.82 -16.43 1.48
N ALA A 68 8.33 -16.84 2.63
CA ALA A 68 7.58 -16.77 3.90
C ALA A 68 7.04 -15.35 4.16
N LEU A 69 7.86 -14.33 3.93
CA LEU A 69 7.48 -12.93 4.14
C LEU A 69 6.36 -12.46 3.20
N HIS A 70 6.48 -12.77 1.91
CA HIS A 70 5.46 -12.41 0.93
C HIS A 70 4.15 -13.16 1.19
N LYS A 71 4.24 -14.43 1.60
CA LYS A 71 3.08 -15.25 1.95
C LYS A 71 2.34 -14.68 3.16
N GLU A 72 3.05 -14.31 4.22
CA GLU A 72 2.46 -13.71 5.42
C GLU A 72 1.76 -12.37 5.10
N TYR A 73 2.40 -11.49 4.34
CA TYR A 73 1.81 -10.19 3.95
C TYR A 73 0.58 -10.36 3.06
N VAL A 74 0.70 -11.11 1.96
CA VAL A 74 -0.41 -11.34 1.01
C VAL A 74 -1.54 -12.10 1.69
N GLY A 75 -1.22 -13.15 2.45
CA GLY A 75 -2.18 -13.96 3.18
C GLY A 75 -2.97 -13.15 4.19
N SER A 76 -2.28 -12.42 5.07
CA SER A 76 -2.92 -11.62 6.11
C SER A 76 -3.82 -10.53 5.52
N LYS A 77 -3.35 -9.78 4.52
CA LYS A 77 -4.14 -8.72 3.87
C LYS A 77 -5.33 -9.28 3.09
N THR A 78 -5.14 -10.37 2.35
CA THR A 78 -6.22 -11.01 1.57
C THR A 78 -7.30 -11.58 2.49
N LEU A 79 -6.92 -12.27 3.56
CA LEU A 79 -7.87 -12.86 4.49
C LEU A 79 -8.62 -11.80 5.30
N ALA A 80 -7.94 -10.74 5.73
CA ALA A 80 -8.58 -9.63 6.43
C ALA A 80 -9.61 -8.89 5.54
N GLU A 81 -9.27 -8.68 4.27
CA GLU A 81 -10.20 -8.08 3.29
C GLU A 81 -11.42 -8.97 3.04
N LYS A 82 -11.21 -10.29 2.90
CA LYS A 82 -12.30 -11.27 2.77
C LYS A 82 -13.19 -11.31 4.01
N GLU A 83 -12.59 -11.32 5.20
CA GLU A 83 -13.33 -11.30 6.46
C GLU A 83 -14.23 -10.07 6.55
N LEU A 84 -13.69 -8.89 6.28
CA LEU A 84 -14.46 -7.64 6.29
C LEU A 84 -15.59 -7.66 5.24
N SER A 85 -15.32 -8.17 4.05
CA SER A 85 -16.30 -8.24 2.96
C SER A 85 -17.42 -9.25 3.25
N MET A 86 -17.10 -10.42 3.81
CA MET A 86 -18.06 -11.50 4.06
C MET A 86 -18.86 -11.29 5.35
N SER A 87 -18.20 -10.92 6.44
CA SER A 87 -18.80 -10.87 7.78
C SER A 87 -19.59 -9.59 8.02
N TYR A 88 -19.22 -8.48 7.37
CA TYR A 88 -19.84 -7.18 7.62
C TYR A 88 -20.57 -6.61 6.39
N GLY A 89 -20.38 -7.20 5.20
CA GLY A 89 -21.06 -6.76 3.98
C GLY A 89 -22.59 -6.91 3.99
N ASN A 90 -23.13 -7.76 4.86
CA ASN A 90 -24.57 -8.09 4.91
C ASN A 90 -25.30 -7.67 6.20
N GLY A 91 -24.65 -6.93 7.11
CA GLY A 91 -25.33 -6.39 8.29
C GLY A 91 -24.37 -5.93 9.38
N GLY A 92 -24.42 -4.65 9.73
CA GLY A 92 -23.71 -4.07 10.88
C GLY A 92 -23.12 -2.70 10.58
N ILE A 93 -22.21 -2.62 9.61
CA ILE A 93 -21.54 -1.39 9.17
C ILE A 93 -21.21 -1.48 7.69
N GLU A 94 -21.32 -0.36 6.97
CA GLU A 94 -20.88 -0.30 5.58
C GLU A 94 -19.35 -0.38 5.51
N VAL A 95 -18.82 -1.33 4.73
CA VAL A 95 -17.39 -1.47 4.49
C VAL A 95 -17.06 -1.11 3.04
N VAL A 96 -16.09 -0.22 2.88
CA VAL A 96 -15.44 0.06 1.60
C VAL A 96 -14.01 -0.45 1.67
N SER A 97 -13.63 -1.34 0.76
CA SER A 97 -12.24 -1.77 0.65
C SER A 97 -11.57 -1.09 -0.54
N LEU A 98 -10.45 -0.42 -0.27
CA LEU A 98 -9.57 0.19 -1.27
C LEU A 98 -8.32 -0.69 -1.40
N ALA A 99 -8.25 -1.54 -2.42
CA ALA A 99 -7.07 -2.32 -2.73
C ALA A 99 -6.05 -1.42 -3.45
N VAL A 100 -5.09 -0.89 -2.68
CA VAL A 100 -4.15 0.14 -3.14
C VAL A 100 -3.00 -0.47 -3.96
N GLY A 101 -2.69 0.17 -5.08
CA GLY A 101 -1.50 -0.11 -5.89
C GLY A 101 -0.18 0.16 -5.14
N LEU A 102 0.95 -0.11 -5.79
CA LEU A 102 2.25 0.29 -5.27
C LEU A 102 2.32 1.82 -5.23
N VAL A 103 2.39 2.36 -4.01
CA VAL A 103 2.32 3.80 -3.77
C VAL A 103 3.66 4.45 -4.08
N GLY A 104 3.67 5.36 -5.05
CA GLY A 104 4.80 6.25 -5.32
C GLY A 104 4.44 7.72 -5.08
N GLY A 105 5.44 8.59 -5.22
CA GLY A 105 5.29 10.03 -5.04
C GLY A 105 6.16 10.62 -3.92
N ASP A 106 6.00 11.92 -3.71
CA ASP A 106 6.70 12.66 -2.67
C ASP A 106 5.94 12.50 -1.34
N ALA A 107 6.55 11.82 -0.40
CA ALA A 107 6.01 11.68 0.95
C ALA A 107 6.48 12.85 1.81
N LEU A 108 5.71 13.25 2.83
CA LEU A 108 6.14 14.25 3.81
C LEU A 108 7.03 13.67 4.93
N LEU A 109 7.38 12.38 4.83
CA LEU A 109 8.22 11.71 5.80
C LEU A 109 9.67 12.20 5.78
N SER A 110 10.32 12.04 6.93
CA SER A 110 11.76 12.23 7.12
C SER A 110 12.60 11.03 6.65
N TYR A 111 11.98 9.92 6.25
CA TYR A 111 12.62 8.71 5.75
C TYR A 111 11.91 8.21 4.49
N ILE A 112 12.60 7.36 3.72
CA ILE A 112 12.05 6.84 2.46
C ILE A 112 10.99 5.76 2.72
N PRO A 113 9.77 5.88 2.16
CA PRO A 113 8.77 4.82 2.18
C PRO A 113 9.28 3.52 1.56
N VAL A 114 8.87 2.36 2.08
CA VAL A 114 9.23 1.05 1.51
C VAL A 114 8.73 0.89 0.07
N SER A 115 7.54 1.42 -0.23
CA SER A 115 6.96 1.40 -1.57
C SER A 115 7.77 2.26 -2.56
N VAL A 116 8.18 3.46 -2.15
CA VAL A 116 9.04 4.36 -2.94
C VAL A 116 10.43 3.74 -3.12
N ALA A 117 11.02 3.16 -2.06
CA ALA A 117 12.30 2.47 -2.15
C ALA A 117 12.25 1.32 -3.16
N SER A 118 11.17 0.54 -3.18
CA SER A 118 10.93 -0.51 -4.19
C SER A 118 10.84 0.07 -5.61
N LEU A 119 10.18 1.22 -5.79
CA LEU A 119 10.03 1.86 -7.10
C LEU A 119 11.34 2.41 -7.67
N ILE A 120 12.28 2.84 -6.83
CA ILE A 120 13.56 3.42 -7.25
C ILE A 120 14.74 2.46 -7.08
N ALA A 121 14.50 1.19 -6.71
CA ALA A 121 15.56 0.24 -6.40
C ALA A 121 16.56 0.05 -7.56
N GLN A 122 16.07 0.01 -8.80
CA GLN A 122 16.92 -0.07 -10.00
C GLN A 122 17.83 1.15 -10.21
N VAL A 123 17.42 2.33 -9.73
CA VAL A 123 18.24 3.56 -9.76
C VAL A 123 19.38 3.48 -8.74
N LYS A 124 19.16 2.81 -7.61
CA LYS A 124 20.16 2.60 -6.55
C LYS A 124 21.02 1.35 -6.75
N ASP A 125 20.77 0.58 -7.81
CA ASP A 125 21.34 -0.74 -8.02
C ASP A 125 21.12 -1.71 -6.83
N ASP A 126 20.00 -1.54 -6.11
CA ASP A 126 19.64 -2.38 -4.96
C ASP A 126 18.84 -3.59 -5.44
N GLU A 127 19.55 -4.67 -5.77
CA GLU A 127 18.95 -5.92 -6.25
C GLU A 127 17.98 -6.54 -5.24
N ALA A 128 18.31 -6.49 -3.94
CA ALA A 128 17.51 -7.12 -2.90
C ALA A 128 16.15 -6.42 -2.73
N ILE A 129 16.13 -5.09 -2.81
CA ILE A 129 14.87 -4.34 -2.80
C ILE A 129 14.14 -4.47 -4.14
N HIS A 130 14.87 -4.50 -5.26
CA HIS A 130 14.26 -4.65 -6.59
C HIS A 130 13.51 -5.99 -6.76
N GLU A 131 13.90 -7.05 -6.05
CA GLU A 131 13.11 -8.30 -5.98
C GLU A 131 11.67 -8.06 -5.44
N SER A 132 11.46 -7.06 -4.58
CA SER A 132 10.13 -6.70 -4.09
C SER A 132 9.26 -6.11 -5.22
N LEU A 133 9.86 -5.31 -6.11
CA LEU A 133 9.17 -4.76 -7.27
C LEU A 133 8.78 -5.87 -8.27
N LYS A 134 9.71 -6.80 -8.54
CA LYS A 134 9.44 -7.99 -9.36
C LYS A 134 8.36 -8.88 -8.76
N PHE A 135 8.37 -9.06 -7.44
CA PHE A 135 7.32 -9.80 -6.74
C PHE A 135 5.92 -9.19 -6.98
N VAL A 136 5.79 -7.85 -6.92
CA VAL A 136 4.52 -7.19 -7.26
C VAL A 136 4.14 -7.44 -8.71
N GLU A 137 5.10 -7.36 -9.64
CA GLU A 137 4.89 -7.66 -11.05
C GLU A 137 4.44 -9.10 -11.29
N ASP A 138 5.02 -10.06 -10.58
CA ASP A 138 4.70 -11.49 -10.69
C ASP A 138 3.33 -11.81 -10.11
N ILE A 139 2.92 -11.15 -9.04
CA ILE A 139 1.57 -11.35 -8.47
C ILE A 139 0.52 -10.65 -9.33
N CYS A 140 0.76 -9.41 -9.74
CA CYS A 140 -0.26 -8.59 -10.39
C CYS A 140 -0.19 -8.65 -11.92
N GLY A 141 0.79 -9.33 -12.52
CA GLY A 141 1.01 -9.39 -13.96
C GLY A 141 1.86 -8.21 -14.48
N LYS A 142 1.47 -7.00 -14.12
CA LYS A 142 2.31 -5.80 -14.14
C LYS A 142 2.17 -5.11 -12.78
N ILE A 143 2.89 -4.03 -12.56
CA ILE A 143 2.87 -3.28 -11.30
C ILE A 143 1.75 -2.23 -11.40
N PRO A 144 0.67 -2.31 -10.60
CA PRO A 144 -0.29 -1.22 -10.47
C PRO A 144 0.35 -0.12 -9.62
N LEU A 145 0.35 1.13 -10.09
CA LEU A 145 0.90 2.27 -9.36
C LEU A 145 -0.19 3.31 -9.10
N VAL A 146 -0.02 4.02 -8.00
CA VAL A 146 -0.85 5.15 -7.59
C VAL A 146 -0.02 6.18 -6.85
N HIS A 147 -0.34 7.45 -7.04
CA HIS A 147 0.33 8.53 -6.30
C HIS A 147 -0.22 8.63 -4.88
N VAL A 148 0.64 8.92 -3.90
CA VAL A 148 0.25 9.07 -2.50
C VAL A 148 -0.88 10.09 -2.27
N ASP A 149 -0.91 11.18 -3.04
CA ASP A 149 -2.01 12.14 -2.97
C ASP A 149 -3.32 11.54 -3.48
N ASP A 150 -3.31 10.84 -4.62
CA ASP A 150 -4.52 10.18 -5.14
C ASP A 150 -5.02 9.12 -4.16
N VAL A 151 -4.13 8.45 -3.41
CA VAL A 151 -4.53 7.55 -2.33
C VAL A 151 -5.30 8.30 -1.24
N CYS A 152 -4.77 9.43 -0.76
CA CYS A 152 -5.42 10.22 0.28
C CYS A 152 -6.77 10.76 -0.19
N GLU A 153 -6.83 11.30 -1.41
CA GLU A 153 -8.05 11.84 -2.00
C GLU A 153 -9.10 10.75 -2.19
N ALA A 154 -8.71 9.53 -2.59
CA ALA A 154 -9.64 8.40 -2.73
C ALA A 154 -10.23 7.97 -1.38
N HIS A 155 -9.44 7.97 -0.30
CA HIS A 155 -9.97 7.68 1.04
C HIS A 155 -11.00 8.72 1.48
N ILE A 156 -10.74 10.00 1.25
CA ILE A 156 -11.68 11.09 1.55
C ILE A 156 -12.94 10.94 0.69
N PHE A 157 -12.78 10.75 -0.61
CA PHE A 157 -13.88 10.57 -1.56
C PHE A 157 -14.81 9.41 -1.15
N CYS A 158 -14.24 8.26 -0.76
CA CYS A 158 -15.04 7.13 -0.27
C CYS A 158 -15.72 7.39 1.07
N ALA A 159 -15.13 8.22 1.94
CA ALA A 159 -15.72 8.57 3.23
C ALA A 159 -16.91 9.52 3.07
N GLU A 160 -16.78 10.50 2.18
CA GLU A 160 -17.77 11.53 1.94
C GLU A 160 -18.94 11.06 1.07
N ASN A 161 -18.71 10.13 0.14
CA ASN A 161 -19.73 9.66 -0.78
C ASN A 161 -20.55 8.49 -0.20
N PRO A 162 -21.85 8.67 0.14
CA PRO A 162 -22.66 7.61 0.74
C PRO A 162 -23.03 6.46 -0.22
N SER A 163 -22.90 6.63 -1.55
CA SER A 163 -23.23 5.55 -2.50
C SER A 163 -22.15 4.49 -2.62
N ILE A 164 -20.91 4.85 -2.29
CA ILE A 164 -19.73 4.00 -2.48
C ILE A 164 -19.73 2.87 -1.46
N LYS A 165 -19.78 1.64 -1.97
CA LYS A 165 -19.79 0.42 -1.18
C LYS A 165 -19.04 -0.73 -1.86
N GLY A 166 -18.49 -1.62 -1.04
CA GLY A 166 -17.77 -2.80 -1.50
C GLY A 166 -16.31 -2.52 -1.84
N ARG A 167 -15.76 -3.33 -2.74
CA ARG A 167 -14.34 -3.33 -3.08
C ARG A 167 -14.04 -2.48 -4.32
N PHE A 168 -12.90 -1.80 -4.32
CA PHE A 168 -12.38 -0.98 -5.40
C PHE A 168 -10.86 -1.18 -5.51
N LEU A 169 -10.35 -1.29 -6.75
CA LEU A 169 -8.91 -1.21 -6.97
C LEU A 169 -8.51 0.26 -7.13
N LEU A 170 -7.45 0.65 -6.44
CA LEU A 170 -6.96 2.02 -6.40
C LEU A 170 -5.57 2.10 -7.04
N ALA A 171 -5.58 2.20 -8.37
CA ALA A 171 -4.43 2.48 -9.21
C ALA A 171 -4.90 3.01 -10.57
N ASN A 172 -4.09 3.85 -11.19
CA ASN A 172 -4.37 4.43 -12.51
C ASN A 172 -3.22 4.25 -13.49
N SER A 173 -2.11 3.69 -13.04
CA SER A 173 -0.97 3.33 -13.87
C SER A 173 -0.68 1.85 -13.71
N TYR A 174 -0.28 1.18 -14.79
CA TYR A 174 -0.03 -0.25 -14.81
C TYR A 174 1.13 -0.58 -15.75
N ALA A 175 2.32 -0.78 -15.18
CA ALA A 175 3.58 -0.85 -15.92
C ALA A 175 4.44 -2.04 -15.46
N SER A 176 5.20 -2.61 -16.37
CA SER A 176 6.24 -3.61 -16.07
C SER A 176 7.44 -2.98 -15.38
N SER A 177 8.23 -3.78 -14.67
CA SER A 177 9.48 -3.31 -14.08
C SER A 177 10.43 -2.76 -15.15
N ALA A 178 10.48 -3.39 -16.33
CA ALA A 178 11.24 -2.94 -17.49
C ALA A 178 10.77 -1.59 -18.05
N GLU A 179 9.45 -1.33 -18.11
CA GLU A 179 8.91 -0.02 -18.51
C GLU A 179 9.33 1.09 -17.53
N ILE A 180 9.28 0.81 -16.22
CA ILE A 180 9.73 1.76 -15.19
C ILE A 180 11.24 2.01 -15.31
N SER A 181 12.05 0.96 -15.47
CA SER A 181 13.51 1.09 -15.67
C SER A 181 13.87 1.88 -16.92
N ASN A 182 13.18 1.63 -18.04
CA ASN A 182 13.35 2.38 -19.28
C ASN A 182 13.00 3.86 -19.11
N TYR A 183 11.95 4.16 -18.34
CA TYR A 183 11.61 5.54 -18.00
C TYR A 183 12.76 6.25 -17.26
N TYR A 184 13.34 5.61 -16.25
CA TYR A 184 14.48 6.18 -15.53
C TYR A 184 15.75 6.31 -16.38
N LEU A 185 16.04 5.33 -17.24
CA LEU A 185 17.17 5.41 -18.17
C LEU A 185 17.10 6.64 -19.09
N GLN A 186 15.89 6.98 -19.56
CA GLN A 186 15.66 8.09 -20.49
C GLN A 186 15.64 9.45 -19.80
N ASN A 187 15.01 9.54 -18.62
CA ASN A 187 14.74 10.82 -17.95
C ASN A 187 15.75 11.17 -16.85
N TYR A 188 16.49 10.17 -16.35
CA TYR A 188 17.49 10.33 -15.30
C TYR A 188 18.80 9.60 -15.64
N PRO A 189 19.47 9.95 -16.76
CA PRO A 189 20.69 9.28 -17.21
C PRO A 189 21.85 9.37 -16.20
N GLU A 190 21.80 10.33 -15.26
CA GLU A 190 22.80 10.48 -14.19
C GLU A 190 22.93 9.25 -13.29
N PHE A 191 21.91 8.40 -13.21
CA PHE A 191 21.92 7.21 -12.36
C PHE A 191 22.66 6.02 -12.98
N ASN A 192 23.09 6.09 -14.25
CA ASN A 192 23.82 5.01 -14.93
C ASN A 192 23.15 3.63 -14.77
N LEU A 193 21.85 3.56 -15.06
CA LEU A 193 21.03 2.38 -14.84
C LEU A 193 21.58 1.16 -15.60
N LYS A 194 21.75 0.03 -14.89
CA LYS A 194 22.31 -1.19 -15.47
C LYS A 194 21.32 -1.89 -16.41
N GLU A 195 21.84 -2.45 -17.50
CA GLU A 195 21.05 -3.15 -18.53
C GLU A 195 20.19 -4.30 -17.97
N LYS A 196 20.63 -4.97 -16.90
CA LYS A 196 19.89 -6.06 -16.23
C LYS A 196 18.48 -5.66 -15.75
N TYR A 197 18.22 -4.36 -15.56
CA TYR A 197 16.92 -3.85 -15.13
C TYR A 197 15.98 -3.50 -16.29
N LEU A 198 16.48 -3.50 -17.52
CA LEU A 198 15.71 -3.18 -18.74
C LEU A 198 15.01 -4.41 -19.32
N GLU A 199 15.35 -5.60 -18.82
CA GLU A 199 14.75 -6.87 -19.23
C GLU A 199 13.65 -7.29 -18.24
N GLY A 200 12.56 -7.84 -18.77
CA GLY A 200 11.42 -8.28 -17.97
C GLY A 200 10.39 -9.08 -18.77
N PRO A 201 9.46 -9.74 -18.09
CA PRO A 201 8.42 -10.53 -18.74
C PRO A 201 7.47 -9.64 -19.55
N ARG A 202 7.13 -10.04 -20.77
CA ARG A 202 6.12 -9.36 -21.58
C ARG A 202 4.76 -10.01 -21.35
N ARG A 203 3.96 -9.42 -20.47
CA ARG A 203 2.61 -9.90 -20.14
C ARG A 203 1.56 -8.92 -20.67
N GLU A 204 0.66 -9.42 -21.52
CA GLU A 204 -0.42 -8.64 -22.14
C GLU A 204 -1.69 -8.64 -21.26
N ILE A 205 -1.51 -8.30 -19.98
CA ILE A 205 -2.61 -8.22 -19.00
C ILE A 205 -3.11 -6.79 -18.98
N LYS A 206 -4.44 -6.60 -18.92
CA LYS A 206 -5.07 -5.29 -18.91
C LYS A 206 -5.52 -4.89 -17.51
N TRP A 207 -5.30 -3.64 -17.16
CA TRP A 207 -5.98 -3.02 -16.02
C TRP A 207 -7.44 -2.75 -16.42
N ALA A 208 -8.40 -3.44 -15.80
CA ALA A 208 -9.82 -3.32 -16.13
C ALA A 208 -10.65 -2.64 -15.04
N SER A 209 -10.02 -2.13 -13.98
CA SER A 209 -10.72 -1.34 -12.96
C SER A 209 -10.90 0.11 -13.43
N ALA A 210 -12.16 0.44 -13.74
CA ALA A 210 -12.65 1.81 -13.92
C ALA A 210 -13.62 2.22 -12.80
N LYS A 211 -13.88 1.33 -11.84
CA LYS A 211 -15.00 1.44 -10.90
C LYS A 211 -14.99 2.71 -10.05
N LEU A 212 -13.82 3.16 -9.58
CA LEU A 212 -13.72 4.45 -8.86
C LEU A 212 -14.02 5.65 -9.77
N ILE A 213 -13.57 5.60 -11.02
CA ILE A 213 -13.79 6.65 -12.02
C ILE A 213 -15.29 6.71 -12.37
N ASP A 214 -15.94 5.57 -12.52
CA ASP A 214 -17.37 5.46 -12.80
C ASP A 214 -18.22 6.06 -11.65
N GLU A 215 -17.73 6.02 -10.41
CA GLU A 215 -18.35 6.70 -9.25
C GLU A 215 -18.04 8.21 -9.19
N GLY A 216 -17.15 8.72 -10.05
CA GLY A 216 -16.79 10.13 -10.17
C GLY A 216 -15.42 10.52 -9.59
N PHE A 217 -14.59 9.56 -9.16
CA PHE A 217 -13.24 9.84 -8.71
C PHE A 217 -12.34 10.27 -9.89
N VAL A 218 -11.47 11.25 -9.67
CA VAL A 218 -10.52 11.74 -10.67
C VAL A 218 -9.10 11.59 -10.14
N TYR A 219 -8.32 10.71 -10.77
CA TYR A 219 -6.88 10.63 -10.54
C TYR A 219 -6.20 11.88 -11.09
N LYS A 220 -5.33 12.49 -10.28
CA LYS A 220 -4.63 13.73 -10.65
C LYS A 220 -3.21 13.47 -11.16
N HIS A 221 -2.64 12.29 -10.90
CA HIS A 221 -1.22 12.02 -11.14
C HIS A 221 -1.04 10.83 -12.09
N ASP A 222 -0.35 11.01 -13.21
CA ASP A 222 -0.03 9.92 -14.12
C ASP A 222 1.23 9.14 -13.71
N LEU A 223 1.58 8.11 -14.48
CA LEU A 223 2.78 7.30 -14.24
C LEU A 223 4.04 8.16 -14.11
N LYS A 224 4.21 9.17 -14.97
CA LYS A 224 5.42 9.99 -14.99
C LYS A 224 5.54 10.79 -13.70
N MET A 225 4.44 11.43 -13.29
CA MET A 225 4.38 12.16 -12.02
C MET A 225 4.69 11.24 -10.84
N ILE A 226 4.14 10.02 -10.80
CA ILE A 226 4.43 9.03 -9.74
C ILE A 226 5.92 8.71 -9.66
N LEU A 227 6.57 8.45 -10.79
CA LEU A 227 7.99 8.08 -10.84
C LEU A 227 8.89 9.28 -10.53
N ASP A 228 8.59 10.45 -11.09
CA ASP A 228 9.37 11.67 -10.90
C ASP A 228 9.33 12.14 -9.44
N ASP A 229 8.13 12.14 -8.84
CA ASP A 229 7.96 12.53 -7.45
C ASP A 229 8.56 11.49 -6.48
N SER A 230 8.65 10.22 -6.88
CA SER A 230 9.40 9.20 -6.12
C SER A 230 10.90 9.50 -6.09
N ILE A 231 11.49 9.93 -7.22
CA ILE A 231 12.89 10.39 -7.25
C ILE A 231 13.06 11.66 -6.44
N LYS A 232 12.13 12.62 -6.55
CA LYS A 232 12.13 13.85 -5.76
C LYS A 232 12.10 13.56 -4.26
N CYS A 233 11.27 12.63 -3.81
CA CYS A 233 11.19 12.14 -2.43
C CYS A 233 12.57 11.67 -1.95
N ALA A 234 13.21 10.79 -2.71
CA ALA A 234 14.49 10.21 -2.36
C ALA A 234 15.63 11.25 -2.38
N ARG A 235 15.59 12.24 -3.29
CA ARG A 235 16.53 13.38 -3.29
C ARG A 235 16.37 14.23 -2.03
N ARG A 236 15.13 14.57 -1.68
CA ARG A 236 14.79 15.39 -0.50
C ARG A 236 15.28 14.73 0.81
N ILE A 237 15.15 13.41 0.91
CA ILE A 237 15.59 12.63 2.08
C ILE A 237 17.10 12.38 2.09
N GLY A 238 17.79 12.56 0.96
CA GLY A 238 19.23 12.29 0.81
C GLY A 238 19.55 10.81 0.56
N ASP A 239 18.55 10.00 0.20
CA ASP A 239 18.67 8.55 0.02
C ASP A 239 19.27 8.13 -1.36
N LEU A 240 19.53 9.11 -2.24
CA LEU A 240 20.14 8.92 -3.56
C LEU A 240 21.64 9.26 -3.61
N ASN A 241 22.22 9.79 -2.54
CA ASN A 241 23.65 10.10 -2.51
C ASN A 241 24.46 8.82 -2.31
N VAL A 242 25.19 8.41 -3.35
CA VAL A 242 26.15 7.30 -3.34
C VAL A 242 27.45 7.77 -2.69
N THR A 243 27.41 8.11 -1.42
CA THR A 243 28.57 8.22 -0.53
C THR A 243 28.07 8.02 0.89
N ASP A 244 28.62 7.00 1.55
CA ASP A 244 28.20 6.41 2.82
C ASP A 244 27.02 5.44 2.71
N ILE A 245 27.38 4.19 2.44
CA ILE A 245 26.62 3.02 2.89
C ILE A 245 26.46 3.17 4.41
N VAL A 246 25.39 3.81 4.86
CA VAL A 246 24.86 3.56 6.19
C VAL A 246 24.28 2.16 6.11
N PHE A 247 25.17 1.19 6.35
CA PHE A 247 24.83 -0.17 6.71
C PHE A 247 23.73 -0.08 7.77
N PHE A 248 22.47 -0.33 7.38
CA PHE A 248 21.41 -0.53 8.35
C PHE A 248 21.78 -1.80 9.14
N LYS A 249 22.48 -1.61 10.26
CA LYS A 249 22.63 -2.60 11.32
C LYS A 249 21.23 -2.90 11.85
N LEU A 250 20.57 -3.87 11.26
CA LEU A 250 19.46 -4.61 11.83
C LEU A 250 19.53 -6.07 11.36
N LYS A 251 20.73 -6.64 11.46
CA LYS A 251 20.92 -8.06 11.75
C LYS A 251 20.91 -8.23 13.25
N GLU A 252 19.72 -8.29 13.83
CA GLU A 252 19.35 -9.01 15.08
C GLU A 252 17.96 -8.54 15.53
N PHE A 253 17.17 -9.47 16.08
CA PHE A 253 15.75 -9.37 16.48
C PHE A 253 14.69 -9.62 15.39
N ILE A 254 14.55 -10.90 15.07
CA ILE A 254 13.37 -11.48 14.44
C ILE A 254 12.21 -11.36 15.44
N GLY A 255 11.26 -10.44 15.20
CA GLY A 255 10.02 -10.36 15.98
C GLY A 255 9.37 -8.96 16.07
N ILE A 256 10.15 -7.87 16.03
CA ILE A 256 9.66 -6.50 16.30
C ILE A 256 9.40 -5.69 15.00
N ARG A 257 9.84 -6.18 13.85
CA ARG A 257 9.88 -5.44 12.58
C ARG A 257 8.51 -5.06 12.00
N TRP A 258 7.44 -5.79 12.32
CA TRP A 258 6.18 -5.70 11.55
C TRP A 258 5.18 -4.66 12.05
N VAL A 259 5.13 -4.42 13.36
CA VAL A 259 4.35 -3.29 13.92
C VAL A 259 4.88 -1.96 13.37
N LEU A 260 6.20 -1.83 13.24
CA LEU A 260 6.85 -0.62 12.73
C LEU A 260 6.61 -0.40 11.24
N ILE A 261 6.57 -1.45 10.40
CA ILE A 261 6.33 -1.26 8.95
C ILE A 261 4.91 -0.76 8.68
N LEU A 262 3.90 -1.32 9.33
CA LEU A 262 2.52 -0.84 9.22
C LEU A 262 2.38 0.58 9.78
N VAL A 263 2.98 0.88 10.94
CA VAL A 263 2.99 2.24 11.52
C VAL A 263 3.61 3.26 10.57
N LYS A 264 4.69 2.90 9.87
CA LYS A 264 5.39 3.79 8.92
C LYS A 264 4.60 4.08 7.64
N GLU A 265 3.81 3.12 7.14
CA GLU A 265 2.89 3.37 6.02
C GLU A 265 1.75 4.31 6.43
N TRP A 266 1.24 4.17 7.66
CA TRP A 266 0.20 5.05 8.21
C TRP A 266 0.72 6.43 8.61
N GLU A 267 2.01 6.58 8.95
CA GLU A 267 2.63 7.88 9.20
C GLU A 267 2.55 8.80 7.96
N GLN A 268 2.62 8.27 6.73
CA GLN A 268 2.48 9.10 5.52
C GLN A 268 1.09 9.67 5.39
N VAL A 269 0.08 8.81 5.51
CA VAL A 269 -1.32 9.22 5.47
C VAL A 269 -1.59 10.21 6.61
N HIS A 270 -1.04 9.95 7.81
CA HIS A 270 -1.15 10.81 8.99
C HIS A 270 -0.55 12.21 8.77
N VAL A 271 0.68 12.30 8.26
CA VAL A 271 1.34 13.59 8.01
C VAL A 271 0.65 14.37 6.89
N THR A 272 0.18 13.70 5.83
CA THR A 272 -0.59 14.35 4.76
C THR A 272 -1.94 14.86 5.26
N VAL A 273 -2.62 14.09 6.11
CA VAL A 273 -3.87 14.49 6.78
C VAL A 273 -3.65 15.72 7.68
N LEU A 274 -2.57 15.74 8.47
CA LEU A 274 -2.17 16.87 9.32
C LEU A 274 -1.91 18.14 8.51
N THR A 275 -1.06 18.03 7.49
CA THR A 275 -0.63 19.18 6.68
C THR A 275 -1.71 19.75 5.78
N LYS A 276 -2.65 18.92 5.32
CA LYS A 276 -3.85 19.38 4.59
C LYS A 276 -4.96 19.93 5.50
N GLY A 277 -4.74 19.98 6.83
CA GLY A 277 -5.66 20.61 7.79
C GLY A 277 -6.84 19.74 8.22
N PHE A 278 -6.82 18.43 7.94
CA PHE A 278 -7.90 17.52 8.33
C PHE A 278 -7.86 17.12 9.81
N CYS A 279 -6.86 17.55 10.60
CA CYS A 279 -6.78 17.25 12.03
C CYS A 279 -7.71 18.09 12.92
N SER A 280 -8.33 19.14 12.37
CA SER A 280 -9.50 19.78 13.00
C SER A 280 -10.77 18.92 12.90
N ASP A 281 -10.75 17.86 12.09
CA ASP A 281 -11.81 16.86 12.05
C ASP A 281 -11.67 15.88 13.22
N VAL A 282 -12.64 15.94 14.14
CA VAL A 282 -12.67 15.16 15.39
C VAL A 282 -12.64 13.65 15.12
N PHE A 283 -13.21 13.20 13.99
CA PHE A 283 -13.27 11.78 13.63
C PHE A 283 -11.90 11.27 13.15
N VAL A 284 -11.21 12.05 12.32
CA VAL A 284 -9.86 11.73 11.86
C VAL A 284 -8.87 11.72 13.03
N ASN A 285 -8.95 12.72 13.91
CA ASN A 285 -8.10 12.83 15.09
C ASN A 285 -8.27 11.65 16.08
N THR A 286 -9.51 11.25 16.35
CA THR A 286 -9.82 10.14 17.28
C THR A 286 -9.35 8.78 16.74
N ASN A 287 -9.47 8.54 15.42
CA ASN A 287 -8.97 7.31 14.80
C ASN A 287 -7.44 7.22 14.83
N LEU A 288 -6.76 8.35 14.65
CA LEU A 288 -5.30 8.44 14.75
C LEU A 288 -4.82 8.19 16.19
N ILE A 289 -5.48 8.79 17.19
CA ILE A 289 -5.17 8.56 18.61
C ILE A 289 -5.38 7.09 18.98
N ASN A 290 -6.48 6.48 18.56
CA ASN A 290 -6.76 5.07 18.86
C ASN A 290 -5.76 4.11 18.17
N PHE A 291 -5.26 4.46 16.99
CA PHE A 291 -4.22 3.72 16.29
C PHE A 291 -2.91 3.68 17.10
N TYR A 292 -2.42 4.83 17.57
CA TYR A 292 -1.18 4.90 18.37
C TYR A 292 -1.34 4.37 19.80
N ALA A 293 -2.52 4.56 20.41
CA ALA A 293 -2.83 4.05 21.75
C ALA A 293 -2.82 2.51 21.80
N ASN A 294 -3.30 1.85 20.75
CA ASN A 294 -3.30 0.39 20.65
C ASN A 294 -1.91 -0.23 20.35
N GLN A 295 -0.89 0.60 20.06
CA GLN A 295 0.50 0.17 19.85
C GLN A 295 1.40 0.43 21.07
N GLY A 296 0.84 0.81 22.22
CA GLY A 296 1.58 1.03 23.47
C GLY A 296 2.39 2.35 23.52
N GLY A 297 2.17 3.26 22.57
CA GLY A 297 2.93 4.51 22.40
C GLY A 297 2.23 5.77 22.91
N VAL A 298 1.44 5.69 23.98
CA VAL A 298 0.64 6.82 24.51
C VAL A 298 1.52 8.04 24.89
N GLU A 299 2.78 7.84 25.25
CA GLU A 299 3.72 8.93 25.56
C GLU A 299 4.23 9.67 24.30
N GLN A 300 4.32 9.00 23.13
CA GLN A 300 4.67 9.64 21.84
C GLN A 300 3.49 10.44 21.25
N THR A 301 2.26 10.06 21.62
CA THR A 301 1.02 10.77 21.26
C THR A 301 1.01 12.24 21.70
N ARG A 302 1.71 12.59 22.79
CA ARG A 302 1.81 13.98 23.27
C ARG A 302 2.78 14.87 22.47
N HIS A 303 3.77 14.29 21.80
CA HIS A 303 4.74 15.05 21.00
C HIS A 303 4.28 15.28 19.55
N VAL A 304 3.41 14.40 19.02
CA VAL A 304 2.90 14.51 17.64
C VAL A 304 1.62 15.35 17.54
N LEU A 305 0.85 15.49 18.63
CA LEU A 305 -0.40 16.26 18.68
C LEU A 305 -0.26 17.68 19.28
N MET A 306 0.95 18.12 19.63
CA MET A 306 1.20 19.50 20.07
C MET A 306 2.22 20.16 19.15
N ILE A 307 1.78 20.53 17.94
CA ILE A 307 1.95 21.86 17.31
C ILE A 307 0.68 22.13 16.51
#